data_AF-A0A7J4TKA9-F1
#
_entry.id   AF-A0A7J4TKA9-F1
#
_cell.length_a   1.000
_cell.length_b   1.000
_cell.length_c   1.000
_cell.angle_alpha   90.00
_cell.angle_beta   90.00
_cell.angle_gamma   90.00
#
_symmetry.space_group_name_H-M   'P 1'
#
loop_
_entity.id
_entity.type
_entity.pdbx_description
1 polymer ?
#
loop_
_entity_poly.entity_id
_entity_poly.type
_entity_poly.pdbx_seq_one_letter_code
_entity_poly.pdbx_strand_id
1 'polypeptide(L)'
;MKTHNHKHGPLRYVAPKATDGLYNVLITATDKAGNQAQTTLTFTVYNTPPTLNPTINQTLVKSGDKIIITTTADPETQSVKAYIQDNTYQLTKNQDNTWSMEYTTPQIGDG
;
A
#
# COMPACT_ATOMS: atom_id res chain seq x y z
N MET A 1 -48.58 -17.46 8.70
CA MET A 1 -47.32 -16.69 8.84
C MET A 1 -46.62 -16.71 7.48
N LYS A 2 -46.59 -15.59 6.75
CA LYS A 2 -45.94 -15.51 5.42
C LYS A 2 -44.67 -14.65 5.55
N THR A 3 -43.52 -15.30 5.52
CA THR A 3 -42.22 -14.63 5.42
C THR A 3 -42.07 -14.06 4.00
N HIS A 4 -42.01 -12.74 3.88
CA HIS A 4 -41.64 -12.08 2.61
C HIS A 4 -40.21 -11.58 2.73
N ASN A 5 -39.28 -12.37 2.20
CA ASN A 5 -37.88 -12.00 2.09
C ASN A 5 -37.71 -10.97 0.97
N HIS A 6 -37.59 -9.69 1.33
CA HIS A 6 -37.09 -8.68 0.40
C HIS A 6 -35.57 -8.86 0.25
N LYS A 7 -35.17 -9.53 -0.83
CA LYS A 7 -33.76 -9.62 -1.23
C LYS A 7 -33.31 -8.26 -1.77
N HIS A 8 -32.75 -7.42 -0.91
CA HIS A 8 -31.90 -6.32 -1.36
C HIS A 8 -30.51 -6.90 -1.61
N GLY A 9 -30.08 -6.93 -2.88
CA GLY A 9 -28.70 -7.31 -3.21
C GLY A 9 -27.70 -6.39 -2.50
N PRO A 10 -26.44 -6.82 -2.29
CA PRO A 10 -25.45 -5.99 -1.63
C PRO A 10 -25.23 -4.70 -2.41
N LEU A 11 -25.25 -3.56 -1.71
CA LEU A 11 -24.85 -2.27 -2.27
C LEU A 11 -23.40 -2.39 -2.74
N ARG A 12 -23.15 -2.14 -4.03
CA ARG A 12 -21.80 -2.01 -4.59
C ARG A 12 -21.44 -0.54 -4.65
N TYR A 13 -20.59 -0.09 -3.74
CA TYR A 13 -19.98 1.23 -3.81
C TYR A 13 -18.59 1.10 -4.46
N VAL A 14 -18.37 1.81 -5.56
CA VAL A 14 -17.03 2.01 -6.12
C VAL A 14 -16.55 3.35 -5.60
N ALA A 15 -15.48 3.36 -4.80
CA ALA A 15 -14.86 4.61 -4.40
C ALA A 15 -14.49 5.39 -5.67
N PRO A 16 -14.96 6.65 -5.83
CA PRO A 16 -14.46 7.50 -6.90
C PRO A 16 -12.93 7.62 -6.81
N LYS A 17 -12.28 8.27 -7.78
CA LYS A 17 -11.00 8.94 -7.50
C LYS A 17 -11.28 10.04 -6.44
N ALA A 18 -11.42 9.60 -5.21
CA ALA A 18 -11.91 10.37 -4.09
C ALA A 18 -10.70 10.74 -3.24
N THR A 19 -10.71 11.95 -2.69
CA THR A 19 -9.67 12.42 -1.79
C THR A 19 -9.63 11.56 -0.54
N ASP A 20 -8.45 11.44 0.05
CA ASP A 20 -8.28 10.78 1.34
C ASP A 20 -9.23 11.39 2.38
N GLY A 21 -9.83 10.52 3.21
CA GLY A 21 -10.78 10.97 4.23
C GLY A 21 -11.74 9.89 4.71
N LEU A 22 -12.56 10.27 5.69
CA LEU A 22 -13.63 9.44 6.25
C LEU A 22 -14.92 9.66 5.46
N TYR A 23 -15.56 8.57 5.05
CA TYR A 23 -16.79 8.57 4.27
C TYR A 23 -17.90 7.86 5.04
N ASN A 24 -19.10 8.40 4.94
CA ASN A 24 -20.31 7.85 5.54
C ASN A 24 -21.16 7.15 4.48
N VAL A 25 -21.68 5.97 4.82
CA VAL A 25 -22.68 5.25 4.05
C VAL A 25 -23.99 5.30 4.83
N LEU A 26 -24.93 6.12 4.37
CA LEU A 26 -26.28 6.16 4.90
C LEU A 26 -27.11 5.03 4.29
N ILE A 27 -27.60 4.13 5.14
CA ILE A 27 -28.48 3.03 4.76
C ILE A 27 -29.89 3.38 5.24
N THR A 28 -30.85 3.40 4.33
CA THR A 28 -32.27 3.62 4.64
C THR A 28 -33.07 2.39 4.24
N ALA A 29 -33.85 1.85 5.17
CA ALA A 29 -34.87 0.84 4.90
C ALA A 29 -36.25 1.51 4.96
N THR A 30 -37.13 1.21 4.01
CA THR A 30 -38.53 1.67 3.99
C THR A 30 -39.44 0.45 3.86
N ASP A 31 -40.43 0.30 4.75
CA ASP A 31 -41.42 -0.77 4.64
C ASP A 31 -42.57 -0.41 3.68
N LYS A 32 -43.51 -1.34 3.46
CA LYS A 32 -44.64 -1.13 2.54
C LYS A 32 -45.62 -0.04 3.00
N ALA A 33 -45.68 0.23 4.30
CA ALA A 33 -46.52 1.27 4.87
C ALA A 33 -45.84 2.66 4.82
N GLY A 34 -44.56 2.72 4.44
CA GLY A 34 -43.77 3.94 4.37
C GLY A 34 -42.96 4.24 5.63
N ASN A 35 -42.92 3.35 6.62
CA ASN A 35 -42.07 3.54 7.80
C ASN A 35 -40.61 3.39 7.41
N GLN A 36 -39.76 4.26 7.95
CA GLN A 36 -38.33 4.26 7.65
C GLN A 36 -37.46 3.95 8.87
N ALA A 37 -36.36 3.25 8.63
CA ALA A 37 -35.26 3.09 9.57
C ALA A 37 -33.95 3.47 8.87
N GLN A 38 -33.03 4.11 9.59
CA GLN A 38 -31.74 4.52 9.07
C GLN A 38 -30.59 4.03 9.94
N THR A 39 -29.46 3.72 9.31
CA THR A 39 -28.18 3.47 9.97
C THR A 39 -27.04 4.03 9.14
N THR A 40 -25.92 4.34 9.78
CA THR A 40 -24.74 4.89 9.12
C THR A 40 -23.56 3.98 9.36
N LEU A 41 -22.87 3.60 8.28
CA LEU A 41 -21.56 2.95 8.33
C LEU A 41 -20.48 3.96 7.94
N THR A 42 -19.24 3.71 8.34
CA THR A 42 -18.10 4.55 7.99
C THR A 42 -16.97 3.74 7.37
N PHE A 43 -16.26 4.32 6.39
CA PHE A 43 -15.02 3.77 5.87
C PHE A 43 -14.03 4.89 5.53
N THR A 44 -12.74 4.58 5.48
CA THR A 44 -11.69 5.54 5.13
C THR A 44 -11.15 5.25 3.74
N VAL A 45 -11.00 6.30 2.93
CA VAL A 45 -10.21 6.27 1.70
C VAL A 45 -8.82 6.79 2.03
N TYR A 46 -7.78 6.03 1.65
CA TYR A 46 -6.38 6.42 1.82
C TYR A 46 -5.61 6.09 0.54
N ASN A 47 -5.40 7.10 -0.29
CA ASN A 47 -4.74 7.02 -1.60
C ASN A 47 -3.39 7.76 -1.60
N THR A 48 -2.93 8.27 -0.45
CA THR A 48 -1.60 8.89 -0.33
C THR A 48 -0.51 7.88 -0.71
N PRO A 49 0.26 8.13 -1.79
CA PRO A 49 1.36 7.24 -2.17
C PRO A 49 2.48 7.29 -1.14
N PRO A 50 3.22 6.19 -0.94
CA PRO A 50 4.40 6.20 -0.08
C PRO A 50 5.50 7.08 -0.69
N THR A 51 6.20 7.80 0.18
CA THR A 51 7.40 8.57 -0.09
C THR A 51 8.64 7.77 0.28
N LEU A 52 9.75 8.01 -0.42
CA LEU A 52 11.04 7.36 -0.20
C LEU A 52 12.17 8.39 -0.20
N ASN A 53 13.15 8.21 0.67
CA ASN A 53 14.39 8.99 0.69
C ASN A 53 15.60 8.05 0.65
N PRO A 54 15.96 7.54 -0.54
CA PRO A 54 17.04 6.57 -0.67
C PRO A 54 18.42 7.22 -0.56
N THR A 55 19.35 6.47 0.01
CA THR A 55 20.78 6.78 0.01
C THR A 55 21.59 5.54 -0.34
N ILE A 56 22.79 5.77 -0.85
CA ILE A 56 23.79 4.73 -1.11
C ILE A 56 25.08 5.14 -0.40
N ASN A 57 25.73 4.20 0.26
CA ASN A 57 26.91 4.48 1.07
C ASN A 57 28.16 4.87 0.25
N GLN A 58 28.23 4.46 -1.02
CA GLN A 58 29.37 4.72 -1.91
C GLN A 58 28.92 4.71 -3.38
N THR A 59 29.52 5.58 -4.19
CA THR A 59 29.17 5.77 -5.61
C THR A 59 30.27 5.38 -6.58
N LEU A 60 31.50 5.19 -6.08
CA LEU A 60 32.64 4.69 -6.83
C LEU A 60 33.11 3.38 -6.21
N VAL A 61 33.05 2.30 -7.00
CA VAL A 61 33.25 0.93 -6.53
C VAL A 61 34.04 0.12 -7.56
N LYS A 62 34.78 -0.87 -7.08
CA LYS A 62 35.46 -1.90 -7.88
C LYS A 62 34.65 -3.19 -7.86
N SER A 63 34.95 -4.05 -8.82
CA SER A 63 34.50 -5.45 -8.88
C SER A 63 34.65 -6.15 -7.52
N GLY A 64 33.56 -6.68 -6.98
CA GLY A 64 33.52 -7.33 -5.66
C GLY A 64 33.20 -6.44 -4.47
N ASP A 65 33.18 -5.13 -4.64
CA ASP A 65 32.82 -4.22 -3.56
C ASP A 65 31.34 -4.40 -3.18
N LYS A 66 31.08 -4.26 -1.88
CA LYS A 66 29.74 -4.25 -1.33
C LYS A 66 29.22 -2.82 -1.21
N ILE A 67 28.03 -2.58 -1.73
CA ILE A 67 27.27 -1.36 -1.51
C ILE A 67 26.08 -1.66 -0.61
N ILE A 68 25.72 -0.68 0.20
CA ILE A 68 24.53 -0.71 1.05
C ILE A 68 23.60 0.38 0.53
N ILE A 69 22.40 -0.05 0.14
CA ILE A 69 21.31 0.85 -0.20
C ILE A 69 20.41 0.92 1.03
N THR A 70 20.13 2.14 1.48
CA THR A 70 19.18 2.39 2.57
C THR A 70 18.12 3.39 2.10
N THR A 71 16.91 3.32 2.65
CA THR A 71 15.89 4.35 2.45
C THR A 71 15.00 4.45 3.67
N THR A 72 14.55 5.65 4.00
CA THR A 72 13.35 5.80 4.83
C THR A 72 12.12 5.69 3.93
N ALA A 73 11.01 5.23 4.51
CA ALA A 73 9.71 5.20 3.85
C ALA A 73 8.61 5.54 4.85
N ASP A 74 7.42 5.91 4.35
CA ASP A 74 6.25 6.08 5.21
C ASP A 74 5.96 4.79 6.01
N PRO A 75 5.47 4.87 7.27
CA PRO A 75 5.28 3.71 8.14
C PRO A 75 4.41 2.59 7.53
N GLU A 76 3.40 2.99 6.76
CA GLU A 76 2.45 2.11 6.05
C GLU A 76 3.05 1.44 4.80
N THR A 77 4.30 1.76 4.45
CA THR A 77 5.00 1.09 3.36
C THR A 77 5.14 -0.39 3.67
N GLN A 78 4.66 -1.23 2.75
CA GLN A 78 4.65 -2.69 2.91
C GLN A 78 5.81 -3.38 2.17
N SER A 79 6.34 -2.75 1.12
CA SER A 79 7.45 -3.33 0.35
C SER A 79 8.27 -2.25 -0.34
N VAL A 80 9.59 -2.43 -0.37
CA VAL A 80 10.50 -1.60 -1.17
C VAL A 80 11.36 -2.51 -2.05
N LYS A 81 11.55 -2.11 -3.31
CA LYS A 81 12.38 -2.82 -4.29
C LYS A 81 13.40 -1.88 -4.91
N ALA A 82 14.62 -2.37 -5.11
CA ALA A 82 15.65 -1.74 -5.92
C ALA A 82 15.85 -2.53 -7.21
N TYR A 83 16.13 -1.80 -8.29
CA TYR A 83 16.45 -2.37 -9.60
C TYR A 83 17.90 -2.04 -9.89
N ILE A 84 18.73 -3.08 -10.03
CA ILE A 84 20.14 -2.94 -10.36
C ILE A 84 20.35 -3.75 -11.63
N GLN A 85 20.60 -3.05 -12.74
CA GLN A 85 20.52 -3.62 -14.08
C GLN A 85 19.12 -4.21 -14.32
N ASP A 86 19.02 -5.42 -14.86
CA ASP A 86 17.75 -6.11 -15.13
C ASP A 86 17.24 -6.93 -13.92
N ASN A 87 17.93 -6.87 -12.78
CA ASN A 87 17.58 -7.64 -11.58
C ASN A 87 16.79 -6.81 -10.59
N THR A 88 15.83 -7.46 -9.93
CA THR A 88 15.00 -6.88 -8.88
C THR A 88 15.41 -7.42 -7.52
N TYR A 89 15.69 -6.53 -6.57
CA TYR A 89 16.06 -6.85 -5.21
C TYR A 89 15.04 -6.27 -4.24
N GLN A 90 14.58 -7.07 -3.30
CA GLN A 90 13.67 -6.63 -2.25
C GLN A 90 14.49 -6.14 -1.05
N LEU A 91 14.17 -4.96 -0.53
CA LEU A 91 14.80 -4.43 0.68
C LEU A 91 14.12 -5.03 1.92
N THR A 92 14.88 -5.13 3.00
CA THR A 92 14.41 -5.61 4.31
C THR A 92 13.95 -4.42 5.15
N LYS A 93 12.76 -4.52 5.77
CA LYS A 93 12.27 -3.51 6.73
C LYS A 93 13.01 -3.67 8.06
N ASN A 94 13.63 -2.59 8.53
CA ASN A 94 14.31 -2.52 9.81
C ASN A 94 13.33 -2.02 10.90
N GLN A 95 13.75 -2.10 12.17
CA GLN A 95 12.93 -1.72 13.33
C GLN A 95 12.63 -0.21 13.42
N ASP A 96 13.41 0.63 12.74
CA ASP A 96 13.36 2.09 12.77
C ASP A 96 12.62 2.70 11.56
N ASN A 97 11.79 1.93 10.86
CA ASN A 97 11.14 2.29 9.59
C ASN A 97 12.11 2.63 8.45
N THR A 98 13.39 2.29 8.59
CA THR A 98 14.30 2.25 7.45
C THR A 98 14.19 0.92 6.71
N TRP A 99 14.58 0.92 5.46
CA TRP A 99 14.70 -0.25 4.61
C TRP A 99 16.12 -0.34 4.11
N SER A 100 16.69 -1.55 4.06
CA SER A 100 18.05 -1.72 3.56
C SER A 100 18.25 -3.01 2.75
N MET A 101 19.27 -2.98 1.90
CA MET A 101 19.84 -4.16 1.27
C MET A 101 21.35 -3.98 1.06
N GLU A 102 22.06 -5.10 0.96
CA GLU A 102 23.44 -5.15 0.52
C GLU A 102 23.49 -5.71 -0.92
N TYR A 103 24.31 -5.11 -1.77
CA TYR A 103 24.59 -5.60 -3.12
C TYR A 103 26.10 -5.69 -3.33
N THR A 104 26.57 -6.82 -3.87
CA THR A 104 27.97 -7.01 -4.26
C THR A 104 28.09 -6.76 -5.74
N THR A 105 28.96 -5.84 -6.14
CA THR A 105 29.26 -5.58 -7.55
C THR A 105 29.78 -6.85 -8.23
N PRO A 106 29.34 -7.16 -9.46
CA PRO A 106 29.71 -8.40 -10.13
C PRO A 106 31.23 -8.49 -10.31
N GLN A 107 31.76 -9.71 -10.14
CA GLN A 107 33.15 -9.96 -10.46
C GLN A 107 33.35 -9.94 -11.97
N ILE A 108 34.11 -8.98 -12.50
CA ILE A 108 34.63 -9.11 -13.87
C ILE A 108 35.81 -10.08 -13.74
N GLY A 109 35.68 -11.27 -14.32
CA GLY A 109 36.79 -12.22 -14.37
C GLY A 109 37.99 -11.56 -15.05
N ASP A 110 39.17 -11.73 -14.48
CA ASP A 110 40.41 -11.24 -15.07
C ASP A 110 40.54 -11.83 -16.48
N GLY A 111 40.43 -10.98 -17.50
CA GLY A 111 40.66 -11.33 -18.89
C GLY A 111 42.13 -11.44 -19.22
#